data_AF-A0AAW3F9C0-F1
#
_entry.id   AF-A0AAW3F9C0-F1
#
_cell.length_a   1.000
_cell.length_b   1.000
_cell.length_c   1.000
_cell.angle_alpha   90.00
_cell.angle_beta   90.00
_cell.angle_gamma   90.00
#
_symmetry.space_group_name_H-M   'P 1'
#
loop_
_entity.id
_entity.type
_entity.pdbx_description
1 polymer ?
#
loop_
_entity_poly.entity_id
_entity_poly.type
_entity_poly.pdbx_seq_one_letter_code
_entity_poly.pdbx_strand_id
1 'polypeptide(L)'
;MHVLKPLSHLMLRKHLFACIAASGVFLSACGDNDSQATEQASSQTTTAPAKAKELSSDMATAWVRAVDSRKTDDGSTVSQVLAYVQAKRPSRFKYRALTGGDDIGYSGATGEPDSVSITYWIGSKRGEGDSYVDLGYDMTPQGQVIPPSGKTTPAILALEGGKQSFLKWIDNAYDEDCRDMETHKLTC
;
A
#
# COMPACT_ATOMS: atom_id res chain seq x y z
N MET A 1 1.60 -47.18 15.34
CA MET A 1 2.73 -47.31 14.39
C MET A 1 2.12 -47.17 13.00
N HIS A 2 2.43 -46.23 12.11
CA HIS A 2 3.52 -45.27 11.99
C HIS A 2 2.97 -43.89 11.57
N VAL A 3 3.60 -42.86 12.14
CA VAL A 3 3.54 -41.46 11.73
C VAL A 3 4.53 -41.26 10.58
N LEU A 4 4.14 -40.55 9.52
CA LEU A 4 5.07 -40.00 8.55
C LEU A 4 4.80 -38.50 8.36
N LYS A 5 5.72 -37.70 8.91
CA LYS A 5 5.96 -36.28 8.60
C LYS A 5 6.69 -36.16 7.26
N PRO A 6 6.54 -35.03 6.56
CA PRO A 6 7.63 -34.40 5.81
C PRO A 6 8.03 -33.10 6.53
N LEU A 7 9.16 -33.06 7.24
CA LEU A 7 10.50 -32.67 6.75
C LEU A 7 10.54 -31.28 6.08
N SER A 8 10.85 -30.32 6.94
CA SER A 8 11.30 -28.96 6.68
C SER A 8 12.55 -28.96 5.79
N HIS A 9 12.53 -28.20 4.70
CA HIS A 9 13.74 -27.75 4.02
C HIS A 9 13.82 -26.23 4.06
N LEU A 10 14.57 -25.78 5.07
CA LEU A 10 15.26 -24.51 5.13
C LEU A 10 16.27 -24.48 3.97
N MET A 11 16.10 -23.58 3.00
CA MET A 11 17.18 -23.16 2.12
C MET A 11 17.21 -21.64 1.99
N LEU A 12 18.01 -21.08 2.90
CA LEU A 12 18.74 -19.82 2.80
C LEU A 12 19.32 -19.65 1.38
N ARG A 13 18.79 -18.72 0.58
CA ARG A 13 19.41 -18.35 -0.71
C ARG A 13 19.94 -16.92 -0.64
N LYS A 14 21.27 -16.87 -0.69
CA LYS A 14 22.16 -15.73 -0.52
C LYS A 14 21.91 -14.65 -1.58
N HIS A 15 21.94 -13.39 -1.14
CA HIS A 15 22.09 -12.21 -1.98
C HIS A 15 23.47 -12.23 -2.66
N LEU A 16 23.47 -12.14 -4.00
CA LEU A 16 24.64 -11.78 -4.80
C LEU A 16 24.33 -10.44 -5.47
N PHE A 17 24.72 -9.35 -4.79
CA PHE A 17 24.87 -8.05 -5.43
C PHE A 17 26.18 -8.06 -6.22
N ALA A 18 26.08 -8.15 -7.55
CA ALA A 18 27.21 -7.90 -8.43
C ALA A 18 27.34 -6.38 -8.61
N CYS A 19 28.24 -5.76 -7.87
CA CYS A 19 28.72 -4.40 -8.17
C CYS A 19 29.55 -4.46 -9.46
N ILE A 20 28.99 -3.99 -10.57
CA ILE A 20 29.77 -3.70 -11.78
C ILE A 20 30.40 -2.32 -11.58
N ALA A 21 31.67 -2.32 -11.20
CA ALA A 21 32.52 -1.13 -11.24
C ALA A 21 32.94 -0.89 -12.69
N ALA A 22 32.37 0.11 -13.34
CA ALA A 22 32.84 0.60 -14.63
C ALA A 22 33.95 1.65 -14.38
N SER A 23 35.20 1.20 -14.46
CA SER A 23 36.36 2.09 -14.56
C SER A 23 36.40 2.72 -15.95
N GLY A 24 36.14 4.02 -16.03
CA GLY A 24 36.37 4.83 -17.22
C GLY A 24 37.39 5.93 -16.92
N VAL A 25 38.66 5.67 -17.26
CA VAL A 25 39.69 6.70 -17.35
C VAL A 25 39.62 7.32 -18.75
N PHE A 26 39.35 8.62 -18.83
CA PHE A 26 39.76 9.43 -19.97
C PHE A 26 40.40 10.72 -19.46
N LEU A 27 41.67 10.88 -19.81
CA LEU A 27 42.46 12.11 -19.67
C LEU A 27 42.20 13.03 -20.88
N SER A 28 42.46 14.33 -20.64
CA SER A 28 42.77 15.40 -21.59
C SER A 28 41.60 16.26 -22.08
N ALA A 29 41.50 17.51 -21.59
CA ALA A 29 42.15 18.68 -22.22
C ALA A 29 41.79 19.97 -21.46
N CYS A 30 42.73 20.91 -21.42
CA CYS A 30 42.68 22.20 -20.73
C CYS A 30 41.60 23.16 -21.27
N GLY A 31 41.01 23.93 -20.36
CA GLY A 31 40.17 25.09 -20.68
C GLY A 31 39.74 25.78 -19.40
N ASP A 32 40.48 26.81 -18.99
CA ASP A 32 40.11 27.72 -17.91
C ASP A 32 38.72 28.32 -18.17
N ASN A 33 37.84 28.22 -17.18
CA ASN A 33 36.79 29.21 -16.95
C ASN A 33 36.27 29.07 -15.52
N ASP A 34 36.33 30.18 -14.79
CA ASP A 34 35.78 30.37 -13.46
C ASP A 34 34.33 29.90 -13.37
N SER A 35 34.08 28.94 -12.48
CA SER A 35 32.77 28.73 -11.87
C SER A 35 32.96 27.95 -10.58
N GLN A 36 32.94 28.66 -9.45
CA GLN A 36 32.64 28.08 -8.15
C GLN A 36 31.20 27.54 -8.17
N ALA A 37 31.01 26.38 -8.78
CA ALA A 37 29.87 25.52 -8.49
C ALA A 37 30.22 24.77 -7.22
N THR A 38 29.80 25.32 -6.08
CA THR A 38 29.77 24.60 -4.81
C THR A 38 28.89 23.37 -5.02
N GLU A 39 29.50 22.22 -5.30
CA GLU A 39 28.86 20.91 -5.19
C GLU A 39 28.51 20.71 -3.72
N GLN A 40 27.32 21.16 -3.33
CA GLN A 40 26.64 20.63 -2.15
C GLN A 40 26.28 19.18 -2.46
N ALA A 41 27.25 18.30 -2.22
CA ALA A 41 26.98 16.91 -1.90
C ALA A 41 26.14 16.92 -0.62
N SER A 42 24.82 17.04 -0.79
CA SER A 42 23.86 16.74 0.26
C SER A 42 24.02 15.25 0.55
N SER A 43 24.83 14.95 1.57
CA SER A 43 24.87 13.64 2.19
C SER A 43 23.47 13.38 2.73
N GLN A 44 22.62 12.76 1.92
CA GLN A 44 21.41 12.13 2.40
C GLN A 44 21.87 10.97 3.28
N THR A 45 22.04 11.26 4.56
CA THR A 45 22.08 10.24 5.61
C THR A 45 20.74 9.53 5.54
N THR A 46 20.68 8.40 4.84
CA THR A 46 19.55 7.49 4.89
C THR A 46 19.54 6.86 6.27
N THR A 47 18.85 7.53 7.20
CA THR A 47 18.55 6.97 8.52
C THR A 47 17.79 5.66 8.30
N ALA A 48 18.29 4.57 8.88
CA ALA A 48 17.61 3.28 8.84
C ALA A 48 16.19 3.42 9.39
N PRO A 49 15.19 2.70 8.83
CA PRO A 49 13.81 2.77 9.30
C PRO A 49 13.73 2.40 10.79
N ALA A 50 12.90 3.13 11.52
CA ALA A 50 12.67 2.86 12.93
C ALA A 50 11.95 1.53 13.12
N LYS A 51 12.25 0.82 14.21
CA LYS A 51 11.53 -0.40 14.58
C LYS A 51 10.08 -0.06 14.94
N ALA A 52 9.13 -0.84 14.41
CA ALA A 52 7.70 -0.68 14.71
C ALA A 52 7.41 -0.81 16.22
N LYS A 53 6.56 0.11 16.70
CA LYS A 53 5.98 0.14 18.05
C LYS A 53 4.61 -0.52 17.96
N GLU A 54 4.61 -1.84 17.90
CA GLU A 54 3.41 -2.63 17.68
C GLU A 54 2.32 -2.31 18.71
N LEU A 55 1.09 -2.14 18.21
CA LEU A 55 -0.09 -2.02 19.05
C LEU A 55 -0.35 -3.35 19.77
N SER A 56 -0.96 -3.28 20.95
CA SER A 56 -1.56 -4.48 21.55
C SER A 56 -2.69 -4.99 20.66
N SER A 57 -2.96 -6.30 20.73
CA SER A 57 -4.04 -6.93 19.95
C SER A 57 -5.39 -6.24 20.14
N ASP A 58 -5.71 -5.82 21.36
CA ASP A 58 -6.96 -5.13 21.68
C ASP A 58 -7.01 -3.72 21.07
N MET A 59 -5.88 -2.99 21.07
CA MET A 59 -5.79 -1.68 20.45
C MET A 59 -5.91 -1.78 18.93
N ALA A 60 -5.19 -2.70 18.29
CA ALA A 60 -5.30 -2.94 16.85
C ALA A 60 -6.74 -3.30 16.45
N THR A 61 -7.41 -4.16 17.24
CA THR A 61 -8.81 -4.52 17.03
C THR A 61 -9.74 -3.30 17.17
N ALA A 62 -9.48 -2.42 18.13
CA ALA A 62 -10.27 -1.20 18.31
C ALA A 62 -10.10 -0.23 17.13
N TRP A 63 -8.86 -0.07 16.63
CA TRP A 63 -8.56 0.77 15.46
C TRP A 63 -9.25 0.25 14.20
N VAL A 64 -9.13 -1.06 13.94
CA VAL A 64 -9.81 -1.72 12.83
C VAL A 64 -11.32 -1.53 12.93
N ARG A 65 -11.92 -1.70 14.11
CA ARG A 65 -13.36 -1.47 14.31
C ARG A 65 -13.75 -0.02 14.05
N ALA A 66 -12.91 0.94 14.42
CA ALA A 66 -13.17 2.35 14.18
C ALA A 66 -13.27 2.64 12.67
N VAL A 67 -12.40 2.05 11.85
CA VAL A 67 -12.49 2.14 10.39
C VAL A 67 -13.68 1.37 9.84
N ASP A 68 -13.85 0.10 10.23
CA ASP A 68 -14.90 -0.78 9.69
C ASP A 68 -16.31 -0.18 9.89
N SER A 69 -16.53 0.43 11.06
CA SER A 69 -17.81 1.04 11.45
C SER A 69 -17.96 2.52 11.08
N ARG A 70 -16.92 3.16 10.54
CA ARG A 70 -16.95 4.57 10.14
C ARG A 70 -18.09 4.82 9.16
N LYS A 71 -18.86 5.87 9.42
CA LYS A 71 -19.96 6.31 8.55
C LYS A 71 -19.42 7.12 7.38
N THR A 72 -19.86 6.73 6.19
CA THR A 72 -19.68 7.44 4.93
C THR A 72 -20.81 8.44 4.73
N ASP A 73 -20.68 9.33 3.76
CA ASP A 73 -21.64 10.41 3.47
C ASP A 73 -23.05 9.90 3.16
N ASP A 74 -23.17 8.66 2.64
CA ASP A 74 -24.46 8.03 2.36
C ASP A 74 -25.08 7.29 3.56
N GLY A 75 -24.43 7.37 4.74
CA GLY A 75 -24.85 6.72 5.98
C GLY A 75 -24.49 5.24 6.10
N SER A 76 -23.92 4.63 5.06
CA SER A 76 -23.34 3.29 5.13
C SER A 76 -22.07 3.29 5.96
N THR A 77 -21.73 2.15 6.57
CA THR A 77 -20.36 1.96 7.09
C THR A 77 -19.38 1.68 5.97
N VAL A 78 -18.09 1.93 6.19
CA VAL A 78 -17.01 1.53 5.26
C VAL A 78 -17.15 0.06 4.87
N SER A 79 -17.38 -0.83 5.85
CA SER A 79 -17.56 -2.26 5.60
C SER A 79 -18.76 -2.59 4.73
N GLN A 80 -19.87 -1.86 4.88
CA GLN A 80 -21.05 -1.99 4.04
C GLN A 80 -20.79 -1.52 2.60
N VAL A 81 -19.96 -0.49 2.40
CA VAL A 81 -19.57 -0.02 1.07
C VAL A 81 -18.71 -1.07 0.37
N LEU A 82 -17.67 -1.58 1.03
CA LEU A 82 -16.77 -2.60 0.48
C LEU A 82 -17.54 -3.88 0.12
N ALA A 83 -18.37 -4.37 1.03
CA ALA A 83 -19.21 -5.55 0.79
C ALA A 83 -20.19 -5.34 -0.38
N TYR A 84 -20.79 -4.15 -0.47
CA TYR A 84 -21.69 -3.81 -1.58
C TYR A 84 -20.98 -3.85 -2.93
N VAL A 85 -19.80 -3.23 -3.04
CA VAL A 85 -19.07 -3.17 -4.32
C VAL A 85 -18.56 -4.54 -4.72
N GLN A 86 -18.04 -5.34 -3.79
CA GLN A 86 -17.64 -6.73 -4.07
C GLN A 86 -18.82 -7.57 -4.59
N ALA A 87 -20.00 -7.41 -4.01
CA ALA A 87 -21.21 -8.10 -4.47
C ALA A 87 -21.67 -7.63 -5.87
N LYS A 88 -21.48 -6.35 -6.20
CA LYS A 88 -21.87 -5.78 -7.51
C LYS A 88 -20.84 -6.01 -8.62
N ARG A 89 -19.58 -6.24 -8.27
CA ARG A 89 -18.46 -6.44 -9.20
C ARG A 89 -17.58 -7.63 -8.80
N PRO A 90 -18.15 -8.83 -8.63
CA PRO A 90 -17.42 -9.98 -8.07
C PRO A 90 -16.25 -10.47 -8.95
N SER A 91 -16.23 -10.10 -10.24
CA SER A 91 -15.13 -10.37 -11.17
C SER A 91 -14.11 -9.23 -11.29
N ARG A 92 -14.41 -8.03 -10.76
CA ARG A 92 -13.55 -6.85 -10.90
C ARG A 92 -13.01 -6.33 -9.57
N PHE A 93 -13.66 -6.62 -8.45
CA PHE A 93 -13.24 -6.11 -7.15
C PHE A 93 -13.35 -7.20 -6.08
N LYS A 94 -12.32 -7.27 -5.26
CA LYS A 94 -12.29 -8.08 -4.04
C LYS A 94 -11.58 -7.30 -2.95
N TYR A 95 -12.02 -7.44 -1.71
CA TYR A 95 -11.29 -6.95 -0.55
C TYR A 95 -11.06 -8.07 0.46
N ARG A 96 -10.01 -7.93 1.28
CA ARG A 96 -9.81 -8.75 2.48
C ARG A 96 -10.47 -8.03 3.64
N ALA A 97 -11.28 -8.74 4.40
CA ALA A 97 -11.83 -8.20 5.63
C ALA A 97 -10.69 -7.83 6.58
N LEU A 98 -10.84 -6.72 7.29
CA LEU A 98 -9.90 -6.30 8.32
C LEU A 98 -9.94 -7.32 9.47
N THR A 99 -8.77 -7.80 9.88
CA THR A 99 -8.59 -8.88 10.85
C THR A 99 -7.74 -8.48 12.07
N GLY A 100 -7.12 -7.29 12.08
CA GLY A 100 -6.44 -6.75 13.26
C GLY A 100 -5.04 -6.22 12.95
N GLY A 101 -4.03 -6.77 13.63
CA GLY A 101 -2.65 -6.25 13.61
C GLY A 101 -2.02 -6.12 12.23
N ASP A 102 -2.33 -7.05 11.31
CA ASP A 102 -1.80 -7.05 9.93
C ASP A 102 -2.32 -5.88 9.08
N ASP A 103 -3.36 -5.20 9.54
CA ASP A 103 -3.95 -4.05 8.87
C ASP A 103 -3.44 -2.72 9.42
N ILE A 104 -2.55 -2.73 10.42
CA ILE A 104 -1.99 -1.51 11.01
C ILE A 104 -0.77 -1.07 10.21
N GLY A 105 -0.83 0.14 9.67
CA GLY A 105 0.31 0.81 9.06
C GLY A 105 1.17 1.52 10.11
N TYR A 106 2.49 1.46 9.92
CA TYR A 106 3.48 2.06 10.82
C TYR A 106 4.38 3.02 10.05
N SER A 107 4.62 4.18 10.65
CA SER A 107 5.53 5.19 10.13
C SER A 107 6.96 4.63 10.06
N GLY A 108 7.54 4.53 8.85
CA GLY A 108 8.93 4.08 8.69
C GLY A 108 9.97 4.98 9.38
N ALA A 109 9.63 6.25 9.62
CA ALA A 109 10.53 7.21 10.28
C ALA A 109 10.52 7.09 11.81
N THR A 110 9.37 6.77 12.42
CA THR A 110 9.20 6.81 13.88
C THR A 110 8.85 5.46 14.52
N GLY A 111 8.41 4.51 13.70
CA GLY A 111 7.87 3.22 14.13
C GLY A 111 6.47 3.33 14.74
N GLU A 112 5.88 4.52 14.86
CA GLU A 112 4.55 4.70 15.45
C GLU A 112 3.46 4.19 14.50
N PRO A 113 2.38 3.58 15.03
CA PRO A 113 1.20 3.25 14.23
C PRO A 113 0.50 4.55 13.80
N ASP A 114 0.17 4.67 12.53
CA ASP A 114 -0.39 5.89 11.95
C ASP A 114 -1.59 5.67 11.04
N SER A 115 -1.91 4.42 10.70
CA SER A 115 -2.96 4.13 9.74
C SER A 115 -3.58 2.74 9.92
N VAL A 116 -4.78 2.58 9.39
CA VAL A 116 -5.39 1.26 9.14
C VAL A 116 -5.58 1.10 7.64
N SER A 117 -4.99 0.06 7.08
CA SER A 117 -4.98 -0.23 5.66
C SER A 117 -5.98 -1.33 5.32
N ILE A 118 -6.86 -1.04 4.35
CA ILE A 118 -7.77 -2.05 3.80
C ILE A 118 -7.14 -2.64 2.54
N THR A 119 -7.00 -3.95 2.58
CA THR A 119 -6.51 -4.71 1.45
C THR A 119 -7.56 -4.93 0.38
N TYR A 120 -7.28 -4.52 -0.87
CA TYR A 120 -8.14 -4.82 -2.00
C TYR A 120 -7.39 -5.14 -3.30
N TRP A 121 -8.13 -5.69 -4.26
CA TRP A 121 -7.67 -6.05 -5.59
C TRP A 121 -8.68 -5.58 -6.64
N ILE A 122 -8.15 -5.09 -7.76
CA ILE A 122 -8.89 -4.83 -8.98
C ILE A 122 -8.51 -5.93 -9.99
N GLY A 123 -9.49 -6.64 -10.52
CA GLY A 123 -9.27 -7.68 -11.53
C GLY A 123 -9.63 -9.11 -11.16
N SER A 124 -9.55 -9.96 -12.19
CA SER A 124 -9.84 -11.40 -12.09
C SER A 124 -8.60 -12.24 -11.73
N LYS A 125 -7.40 -11.71 -11.99
CA LYS A 125 -6.12 -12.34 -11.60
C LYS A 125 -5.82 -12.02 -10.14
N ARG A 126 -5.62 -13.08 -9.36
CA ARG A 126 -5.61 -13.10 -7.90
C ARG A 126 -4.46 -13.98 -7.45
N GLY A 127 -3.50 -13.41 -6.74
CA GLY A 127 -2.39 -14.15 -6.12
C GLY A 127 -1.78 -13.38 -4.95
N GLU A 128 -1.14 -14.11 -4.04
CA GLU A 128 -0.19 -13.52 -3.10
C GLU A 128 0.95 -12.89 -3.91
N GLY A 129 1.04 -11.56 -3.94
CA GLY A 129 2.04 -10.81 -4.70
C GLY A 129 1.52 -10.05 -5.93
N ASP A 130 0.23 -10.16 -6.27
CA ASP A 130 -0.39 -9.28 -7.28
C ASP A 130 -0.56 -7.86 -6.73
N SER A 131 -0.44 -6.85 -7.61
CA SER A 131 -0.42 -5.42 -7.27
C SER A 131 -1.49 -5.07 -6.25
N TYR A 132 -0.96 -4.74 -5.08
CA TYR A 132 -1.71 -4.41 -3.90
C TYR A 132 -1.84 -2.91 -3.82
N VAL A 133 -3.08 -2.41 -3.73
CA VAL A 133 -3.30 -1.00 -3.41
C VAL A 133 -3.94 -0.95 -2.02
N ASP A 134 -3.31 -0.19 -1.13
CA ASP A 134 -3.84 0.06 0.21
C ASP A 134 -4.85 1.20 0.17
N LEU A 135 -6.07 0.97 0.68
CA LEU A 135 -6.92 2.08 1.15
C LEU A 135 -6.53 2.35 2.61
N GLY A 136 -5.65 3.32 2.83
CA GLY A 136 -5.22 3.74 4.16
C GLY A 136 -6.13 4.80 4.76
N TYR A 137 -6.67 4.54 5.95
CA TYR A 137 -7.23 5.56 6.81
C TYR A 137 -6.16 6.02 7.79
N ASP A 138 -5.82 7.31 7.75
CA ASP A 138 -4.94 7.91 8.74
C ASP A 138 -5.63 7.90 10.10
N MET A 139 -4.85 7.58 11.14
CA MET A 139 -5.31 7.42 12.50
C MET A 139 -4.55 8.37 13.42
N THR A 140 -5.27 8.94 14.38
CA THR A 140 -4.66 9.60 15.54
C THR A 140 -3.97 8.55 16.42
N PRO A 141 -2.98 8.93 17.25
CA PRO A 141 -2.35 8.00 18.19
C PRO A 141 -3.32 7.35 19.19
N GLN A 142 -4.50 7.94 19.38
CA GLN A 142 -5.55 7.43 20.27
C GLN A 142 -6.56 6.53 19.53
N GLY A 143 -6.38 6.27 18.23
CA GLY A 143 -7.19 5.33 17.46
C GLY A 143 -8.46 5.91 16.85
N GLN A 144 -8.58 7.22 16.73
CA GLN A 144 -9.64 7.84 15.94
C GLN A 144 -9.20 8.07 14.50
N VAL A 145 -10.11 7.81 13.56
CA VAL A 145 -9.91 8.11 12.14
C VAL A 145 -9.79 9.61 11.92
N ILE A 146 -8.72 10.03 11.24
CA ILE A 146 -8.50 11.41 10.83
C ILE A 146 -9.38 11.70 9.61
N PRO A 147 -10.17 12.79 9.59
CA PRO A 147 -10.99 13.14 8.44
C PRO A 147 -10.15 13.39 7.17
N PRO A 148 -10.72 13.12 5.97
CA PRO A 148 -10.07 13.44 4.72
C PRO A 148 -9.56 14.89 4.65
N SER A 149 -8.39 15.06 4.05
CA SER A 149 -7.73 16.36 3.84
C SER A 149 -7.30 16.51 2.37
N GLY A 150 -6.67 17.64 2.04
CA GLY A 150 -6.17 17.88 0.67
C GLY A 150 -5.11 16.89 0.17
N LYS A 151 -4.61 16.00 1.03
CA LYS A 151 -3.65 14.94 0.68
C LYS A 151 -4.31 13.55 0.55
N THR A 152 -5.59 13.43 0.85
CA THR A 152 -6.31 12.15 0.80
C THR A 152 -6.44 11.65 -0.63
N THR A 153 -6.24 10.35 -0.82
CA THR A 153 -6.28 9.73 -2.15
C THR A 153 -7.69 9.76 -2.72
N PRO A 154 -7.85 9.82 -4.07
CA PRO A 154 -9.15 9.76 -4.72
C PRO A 154 -9.97 8.51 -4.33
N ALA A 155 -9.29 7.39 -4.08
CA ALA A 155 -9.93 6.14 -3.68
C ALA A 155 -10.60 6.24 -2.29
N ILE A 156 -9.92 6.84 -1.30
CA ILE A 156 -10.51 7.09 0.02
C ILE A 156 -11.66 8.08 -0.07
N LEU A 157 -11.52 9.16 -0.85
CA LEU A 157 -12.62 10.11 -1.07
C LEU A 157 -13.84 9.43 -1.69
N ALA A 158 -13.64 8.53 -2.66
CA ALA A 158 -14.72 7.76 -3.24
C ALA A 158 -15.38 6.81 -2.23
N LEU A 159 -14.59 6.17 -1.38
CA LEU A 159 -15.07 5.31 -0.30
C LEU A 159 -15.89 6.10 0.73
N GLU A 160 -15.40 7.26 1.16
CA GLU A 160 -16.09 8.19 2.06
C GLU A 160 -17.40 8.72 1.47
N GLY A 161 -17.47 8.87 0.14
CA GLY A 161 -18.70 9.24 -0.56
C GLY A 161 -19.77 8.14 -0.61
N GLY A 162 -19.50 6.94 -0.11
CA GLY A 162 -20.47 5.86 0.04
C GLY A 162 -20.55 4.89 -1.15
N LYS A 163 -21.62 4.09 -1.19
CA LYS A 163 -21.77 2.90 -2.05
C LYS A 163 -21.64 3.21 -3.54
N GLN A 164 -22.38 4.21 -4.03
CA GLN A 164 -22.39 4.54 -5.47
C GLN A 164 -21.11 5.25 -5.88
N SER A 165 -20.57 6.12 -5.02
CA SER A 165 -19.32 6.83 -5.26
C SER A 165 -18.17 5.84 -5.44
N PHE A 166 -18.03 4.91 -4.49
CA PHE A 166 -16.98 3.90 -4.54
C PHE A 166 -17.17 2.88 -5.68
N LEU A 167 -18.41 2.47 -5.97
CA LEU A 167 -18.69 1.59 -7.12
C LEU A 167 -18.24 2.23 -8.44
N LYS A 168 -18.55 3.51 -8.63
CA LYS A 168 -18.14 4.26 -9.82
C LYS A 168 -16.61 4.36 -9.91
N TRP A 169 -15.95 4.65 -8.79
CA TRP A 169 -14.49 4.70 -8.74
C TRP A 169 -13.86 3.36 -9.13
N ILE A 170 -14.39 2.24 -8.63
CA ILE A 170 -13.92 0.89 -9.00
C ILE A 170 -14.15 0.58 -10.47
N ASP A 171 -15.28 0.97 -11.04
CA ASP A 171 -15.52 0.76 -12.48
C ASP A 171 -14.52 1.55 -13.33
N ASN A 172 -14.24 2.80 -12.97
CA ASN A 172 -13.25 3.62 -13.64
C ASN A 172 -11.83 3.05 -13.49
N ALA A 173 -11.42 2.71 -12.26
CA ALA A 173 -10.10 2.14 -12.00
C ALA A 173 -9.90 0.81 -12.73
N TYR A 174 -10.93 -0.04 -12.82
CA TYR A 174 -10.87 -1.25 -13.64
C TYR A 174 -10.69 -0.94 -15.13
N ASP A 175 -11.43 0.03 -15.67
CA ASP A 175 -11.30 0.40 -17.09
C ASP A 175 -9.95 1.08 -17.39
N GLU A 176 -9.33 1.76 -16.43
CA GLU A 176 -8.00 2.38 -16.56
C GLU A 176 -6.86 1.37 -16.40
N ASP A 177 -6.88 0.57 -15.33
CA ASP A 177 -5.76 -0.30 -14.96
C ASP A 177 -5.76 -1.64 -15.70
N CYS A 178 -6.93 -2.12 -16.10
CA CYS A 178 -7.09 -3.46 -16.68
C CYS A 178 -7.38 -3.47 -18.16
N ARG A 179 -7.59 -2.32 -18.79
CA ARG A 179 -7.77 -2.23 -20.24
C ARG A 179 -6.49 -1.72 -20.87
N ASP A 180 -5.89 -2.54 -21.71
CA ASP A 180 -4.80 -2.09 -22.56
C ASP A 180 -5.32 -1.01 -23.54
N MET A 181 -4.74 0.19 -23.49
CA MET A 181 -5.26 1.34 -24.24
C MET A 181 -5.09 1.21 -25.76
N GLU A 182 -4.11 0.42 -26.23
CA GLU A 182 -3.82 0.24 -27.66
C GLU A 182 -4.69 -0.86 -28.28
N THR A 183 -4.89 -1.95 -27.55
CA THR A 183 -5.60 -3.14 -28.04
C THR A 183 -7.03 -3.25 -27.52
N HIS A 184 -7.41 -2.40 -26.55
CA HIS A 184 -8.67 -2.43 -25.82
C HIS A 184 -9.01 -3.77 -25.13
N LYS A 185 -8.01 -4.65 -24.98
CA LYS A 185 -8.16 -5.97 -24.35
C LYS A 185 -8.00 -5.86 -22.84
N LEU A 186 -8.64 -6.79 -22.13
CA LEU A 186 -8.50 -6.93 -20.69
C LEU A 186 -7.20 -7.66 -20.35
N THR A 187 -6.35 -7.03 -19.56
CA THR A 187 -5.06 -7.57 -19.09
C THR A 187 -5.15 -8.14 -17.67
N CYS A 188 -6.21 -7.76 -16.96
CA CYS A 188 -6.67 -8.25 -15.67
C CYS A 188 -8.15 -8.74 -15.77
#